data_AF-L1ITB7-F1
#
_entry.id   AF-L1ITB7-F1
#
_cell.length_a   1.000
_cell.length_b   1.000
_cell.length_c   1.000
_cell.angle_alpha   90.00
_cell.angle_beta   90.00
_cell.angle_gamma   90.00
#
_symmetry.space_group_name_H-M   'P 1'
#
loop_
_entity.id
_entity.type
_entity.pdbx_description
1 polymer ?
#
loop_
_entity_poly.entity_id
_entity_poly.type
_entity_poly.pdbx_seq_one_letter_code
_entity_poly.pdbx_strand_id
1 'polypeptide(L)'
;MNESALKNLSSIDKVPSIDISNIDRNALESHSKEIKVLGSLKMPFRVIGKDVKARSAFSISAQEWKQAERMCSQPKAEPVKNLSEESLKKVLTEKLVGRYVQGCSNISVDHNDPESIVPFLISCMKNIKHIKAHFLAHRKREDRNQRILQEQRDRAASAKHSLDIEDIGKRLDRLREGETSDPESETESVSESVSESIGESVGESVAESLPETESLIDRVSDLKISMEAYEKVKQLILTTYKEETDNLGDEYQSPVFVNWIWVYENIAFKNSNTLGDTSTWIQFIKHIRMNSEDLEAELAGNEIFRIHTNLLKSVGFIGNQEIDIVNSCKILLLMNVMGLTSFIAMERFLVEIFEGNMRNKALQFTSKYADYRFNTEDYDELISSITSCCHLSNDFIHNINIFMTIRENAKFEMRQKILQLHKGRPRLKSLVAKHTDDRIKTVYNMNSFDSWLNYVRFPNTISKRTRFMTYIIMSMPTLNHKEYLEKVLNADMVMNVLKTPITNPDLTTLQKIIEMITYKKQAFEELAKFRMECLGSLSISALAHFSLTKLFQLYLCAYQCKHVWKDCWRHVLPVLSFPMIQNIELFVLNNPINGDEVYSTLYYNGMK
;
A
#
# COMPACT_ATOMS: atom_id res chain seq x y z
N MET A 1 34.44 29.01 -26.80
CA MET A 1 33.59 27.93 -26.25
C MET A 1 34.20 27.50 -24.91
N ASN A 2 34.31 28.43 -23.97
CA ASN A 2 33.43 28.75 -22.83
C ASN A 2 33.61 27.83 -21.60
N GLU A 3 34.74 28.05 -20.92
CA GLU A 3 35.04 27.70 -19.51
C GLU A 3 34.18 28.48 -18.48
N SER A 4 33.22 29.29 -18.91
CA SER A 4 32.39 30.13 -18.05
C SER A 4 31.27 29.39 -17.29
N ALA A 5 31.00 28.12 -17.62
CA ALA A 5 29.93 27.34 -16.98
C ALA A 5 30.38 26.60 -15.70
N LEU A 6 31.69 26.44 -15.46
CA LEU A 6 32.21 25.64 -14.33
C LEU A 6 32.57 26.47 -13.08
N LYS A 7 32.51 27.80 -13.13
CA LYS A 7 32.79 28.68 -11.98
C LYS A 7 31.57 29.06 -11.14
N ASN A 8 30.35 28.69 -11.55
CA ASN A 8 29.12 29.07 -10.84
C ASN A 8 28.59 28.03 -9.85
N LEU A 9 29.32 26.94 -9.58
CA LEU A 9 28.90 25.88 -8.65
C LEU A 9 29.61 25.91 -7.29
N SER A 10 30.47 26.90 -7.00
CA SER A 10 31.24 26.98 -5.75
C SER A 10 30.80 28.08 -4.78
N SER A 11 29.63 28.69 -4.96
CA SER A 11 29.18 29.84 -4.16
C SER A 11 27.72 29.73 -3.70
N ILE A 12 27.38 28.65 -2.99
CA ILE A 12 26.19 28.61 -2.13
C ILE A 12 26.65 28.31 -0.71
N ASP A 13 26.75 29.39 0.08
CA ASP A 13 27.10 29.40 1.48
C ASP A 13 25.91 28.98 2.38
N LYS A 14 26.25 28.20 3.41
CA LYS A 14 25.75 28.21 4.80
C LYS A 14 24.23 28.21 5.06
N VAL A 15 23.73 27.04 5.45
CA VAL A 15 22.49 26.86 6.23
C VAL A 15 22.73 27.36 7.68
N PRO A 16 21.85 28.18 8.28
CA PRO A 16 22.00 28.59 9.68
C PRO A 16 21.74 27.40 10.62
N SER A 17 22.67 27.16 11.54
CA SER A 17 22.48 26.20 12.63
C SER A 17 21.42 26.70 13.60
N ILE A 18 20.33 25.95 13.74
CA ILE A 18 19.31 26.19 14.78
C ILE A 18 19.89 25.73 16.11
N ASP A 19 20.07 26.68 17.03
CA ASP A 19 20.47 26.42 18.41
C ASP A 19 19.27 25.90 19.21
N ILE A 20 19.34 24.62 19.62
CA ILE A 20 18.28 23.91 20.34
C ILE A 20 18.53 23.96 21.86
N SER A 21 19.41 24.83 22.34
CA SER A 21 19.79 24.88 23.77
C SER A 21 18.74 25.53 24.70
N ASN A 22 17.59 25.97 24.19
CA ASN A 22 16.57 26.68 24.98
C ASN A 22 15.15 26.07 24.89
N ILE A 23 15.03 24.74 24.88
CA ILE A 23 13.76 24.07 25.16
C ILE A 23 13.71 23.73 26.64
N ASP A 24 12.88 24.48 27.38
CA ASP A 24 12.62 24.32 28.80
C ASP A 24 12.08 22.92 29.12
N ARG A 25 12.97 22.06 29.63
CA ARG A 25 12.66 20.69 30.08
C ARG A 25 11.60 20.64 31.18
N ASN A 26 11.39 21.72 31.92
CA ASN A 26 10.44 21.73 33.04
C ASN A 26 8.98 21.90 32.57
N ALA A 27 8.74 22.48 31.39
CA ALA A 27 7.41 22.55 30.79
C ALA A 27 6.92 21.18 30.26
N LEU A 28 7.85 20.31 29.83
CA LEU A 28 7.56 18.96 29.34
C LEU A 28 7.25 17.95 30.46
N GLU A 29 7.90 18.07 31.62
CA GLU A 29 7.64 17.17 32.76
C GLU A 29 6.28 17.43 33.43
N SER A 30 5.74 18.65 33.32
CA SER A 30 4.43 19.00 33.87
C SER A 30 3.28 18.28 33.15
N HIS A 31 3.33 18.16 31.81
CA HIS A 31 2.29 17.49 31.02
C HIS A 31 2.36 15.94 31.10
N SER A 32 3.52 15.36 31.46
CA SER A 32 3.65 13.90 31.62
C SER A 32 2.97 13.35 32.87
N LYS A 33 2.64 14.19 33.87
CA LYS A 33 2.02 13.74 35.13
C LYS A 33 0.49 13.66 35.05
N GLU A 34 -0.16 14.42 34.17
CA GLU A 34 -1.62 14.36 33.98
C GLU A 34 -2.09 13.11 33.21
N ILE A 35 -1.26 12.56 32.32
CA ILE A 35 -1.64 11.40 31.48
C ILE A 35 -1.63 10.07 32.28
N LYS A 36 -0.98 10.02 33.46
CA LYS A 36 -1.03 8.82 34.33
C LYS A 36 -2.41 8.57 34.96
N VAL A 37 -3.34 9.53 34.92
CA VAL A 37 -4.65 9.39 35.58
C VAL A 37 -5.70 8.69 34.72
N LEU A 38 -5.54 8.63 33.39
CA LEU A 38 -6.52 7.95 32.50
C LEU A 38 -6.19 6.48 32.18
N GLY A 39 -5.08 5.94 32.70
CA GLY A 39 -4.68 4.54 32.51
C GLY A 39 -5.15 3.55 33.58
N SER A 40 -6.03 3.95 34.50
CA SER A 40 -6.40 3.13 35.68
C SER A 40 -7.88 2.77 35.80
N LEU A 41 -8.50 2.28 34.73
CA LEU A 41 -9.69 1.43 34.86
C LEU A 41 -9.26 -0.03 35.09
N LYS A 42 -8.95 -0.34 36.35
CA LYS A 42 -8.83 -1.70 36.87
C LYS A 42 -10.19 -2.40 36.79
N MET A 43 -10.33 -3.39 35.91
CA MET A 43 -11.31 -4.47 36.10
C MET A 43 -10.73 -5.50 37.09
N PRO A 44 -11.49 -5.95 38.12
CA PRO A 44 -10.96 -6.83 39.14
C PRO A 44 -11.02 -8.29 38.68
N PHE A 45 -9.86 -8.87 38.33
CA PHE A 45 -9.72 -10.33 38.36
C PHE A 45 -9.47 -10.74 39.81
N ARG A 46 -10.49 -11.29 40.45
CA ARG A 46 -10.37 -11.97 41.74
C ARG A 46 -9.63 -13.28 41.52
N VAL A 47 -8.48 -13.42 42.18
CA VAL A 47 -7.80 -14.71 42.36
C VAL A 47 -8.69 -15.54 43.28
N ILE A 48 -9.31 -16.59 42.75
CA ILE A 48 -9.92 -17.64 43.57
C ILE A 48 -8.83 -18.70 43.79
N GLY A 49 -8.33 -18.73 45.02
CA GLY A 49 -7.49 -19.81 45.51
C GLY A 49 -8.24 -21.14 45.49
N LYS A 50 -7.46 -22.22 45.39
CA LYS A 50 -7.92 -23.60 45.48
C LYS A 50 -8.75 -23.77 46.76
N ASP A 51 -10.05 -23.99 46.62
CA ASP A 51 -10.74 -25.15 47.20
C ASP A 51 -12.25 -25.15 46.93
N VAL A 52 -12.71 -26.33 46.49
CA VAL A 52 -14.02 -26.96 46.76
C VAL A 52 -15.31 -26.37 46.13
N LYS A 53 -15.88 -27.19 45.24
CA LYS A 53 -17.31 -27.39 44.87
C LYS A 53 -18.10 -26.22 44.27
N ALA A 54 -18.20 -26.21 42.94
CA ALA A 54 -19.49 -26.14 42.23
C ALA A 54 -19.31 -26.52 40.76
N ARG A 55 -19.89 -27.65 40.35
CA ARG A 55 -20.21 -27.93 38.95
C ARG A 55 -21.44 -27.11 38.59
N SER A 56 -21.36 -26.33 37.50
CA SER A 56 -22.41 -26.07 36.49
C SER A 56 -22.42 -24.61 36.04
N ALA A 57 -21.85 -24.36 34.86
CA ALA A 57 -22.32 -23.42 33.82
C ALA A 57 -21.17 -23.20 32.83
N PHE A 58 -21.50 -23.08 31.54
CA PHE A 58 -20.60 -22.88 30.40
C PHE A 58 -19.98 -24.15 29.80
N SER A 59 -20.80 -24.87 29.04
CA SER A 59 -20.33 -25.71 27.95
C SER A 59 -19.92 -24.81 26.78
N ILE A 60 -18.62 -24.51 26.67
CA ILE A 60 -18.06 -23.94 25.44
C ILE A 60 -18.10 -25.05 24.38
N SER A 61 -18.75 -24.78 23.26
CA SER A 61 -18.86 -25.74 22.17
C SER A 61 -17.51 -25.97 21.49
N ALA A 62 -17.30 -27.16 20.91
CA ALA A 62 -16.08 -27.47 20.18
C ALA A 62 -15.85 -26.53 18.97
N GLN A 63 -16.90 -25.87 18.47
CA GLN A 63 -16.81 -24.83 17.43
C GLN A 63 -16.24 -23.51 17.97
N GLU A 64 -16.65 -23.07 19.16
CA GLU A 64 -16.08 -21.88 19.82
C GLU A 64 -14.61 -22.10 20.17
N TRP A 65 -14.22 -23.32 20.53
CA TRP A 65 -12.82 -23.68 20.75
C TRP A 65 -11.99 -23.61 19.46
N LYS A 66 -12.51 -24.15 18.35
CA LYS A 66 -11.85 -24.05 17.04
C LYS A 66 -11.80 -22.62 16.49
N GLN A 67 -12.76 -21.77 16.83
CA GLN A 67 -12.76 -20.35 16.46
C GLN A 67 -11.74 -19.57 17.28
N ALA A 68 -11.57 -19.88 18.57
CA ALA A 68 -10.52 -19.31 19.41
C ALA A 68 -9.11 -19.76 18.97
N GLU A 69 -8.93 -21.01 18.54
CA GLU A 69 -7.67 -21.50 17.97
C GLU A 69 -7.28 -20.78 16.67
N ARG A 70 -8.25 -20.50 15.79
CA ARG A 70 -8.03 -19.75 14.54
C ARG A 70 -7.68 -18.27 14.78
N MET A 71 -8.15 -17.68 15.88
CA MET A 71 -7.75 -16.31 16.26
C MET A 71 -6.35 -16.25 16.88
N CYS A 72 -5.87 -17.35 17.45
CA CYS A 72 -4.57 -17.43 18.11
C CYS A 72 -3.41 -17.84 17.18
N SER A 73 -3.67 -18.22 15.91
CA SER A 73 -2.66 -18.68 14.95
C SER A 73 -2.11 -17.60 14.02
N GLN A 74 -2.46 -16.32 14.21
CA GLN A 74 -1.72 -15.23 13.55
C GLN A 74 -0.46 -14.91 14.36
N PRO A 75 0.69 -14.62 13.70
CA PRO A 75 1.86 -14.14 14.42
C PRO A 75 1.45 -12.91 15.22
N LYS A 76 1.60 -12.97 16.54
CA LYS A 76 1.40 -11.81 17.41
C LYS A 76 2.36 -10.73 16.93
N ALA A 77 1.85 -9.78 16.15
CA ALA A 77 2.51 -8.51 15.98
C ALA A 77 2.67 -7.94 17.39
N GLU A 78 3.91 -7.84 17.86
CA GLU A 78 4.17 -7.14 19.11
C GLU A 78 3.53 -5.76 18.98
N PRO A 79 2.69 -5.33 19.95
CA PRO A 79 2.17 -3.97 19.91
C PRO A 79 3.37 -3.05 19.88
N VAL A 80 3.50 -2.26 18.82
CA VAL A 80 4.54 -1.25 18.67
C VAL A 80 4.27 -0.21 19.76
N LYS A 81 4.77 -0.48 20.96
CA LYS A 81 4.69 0.43 22.09
C LYS A 81 5.62 1.58 21.72
N ASN A 82 5.03 2.77 21.57
CA ASN A 82 5.68 4.07 21.35
C ASN A 82 5.79 4.57 19.90
N LEU A 83 4.79 4.36 19.05
CA LEU A 83 4.61 5.28 17.91
C LEU A 83 4.08 6.61 18.44
N SER A 84 4.75 7.72 18.13
CA SER A 84 4.21 9.05 18.42
C SER A 84 2.87 9.23 17.69
N GLU A 85 1.98 10.07 18.24
CA GLU A 85 0.70 10.39 17.59
C GLU A 85 0.90 10.87 16.15
N GLU A 86 1.97 11.62 15.91
CA GLU A 86 2.40 12.09 14.59
C GLU A 86 2.80 10.94 13.65
N SER A 87 3.53 9.93 14.15
CA SER A 87 3.89 8.74 13.37
C SER A 87 2.66 7.91 13.01
N LEU A 88 1.71 7.78 13.95
CA LEU A 88 0.46 7.09 13.70
C LEU A 88 -0.40 7.83 12.66
N LYS A 89 -0.52 9.16 12.79
CA LYS A 89 -1.20 10.01 11.79
C LYS A 89 -0.56 9.84 10.43
N LYS A 90 0.77 9.89 10.33
CA LYS A 90 1.49 9.71 9.07
C LYS A 90 1.22 8.34 8.43
N VAL A 91 1.30 7.25 9.20
CA VAL A 91 1.03 5.88 8.69
C VAL A 91 -0.42 5.74 8.23
N LEU A 92 -1.38 6.31 8.98
CA LEU A 92 -2.79 6.29 8.60
C LEU A 92 -3.04 7.11 7.33
N THR A 93 -2.44 8.28 7.21
CA THR A 93 -2.52 9.12 6.00
C THR A 93 -1.90 8.42 4.80
N GLU A 94 -0.71 7.82 4.93
CA GLU A 94 -0.07 7.05 3.84
C GLU A 94 -0.94 5.87 3.39
N LYS A 95 -1.54 5.14 4.34
CA LYS A 95 -2.47 4.04 4.03
C LYS A 95 -3.74 4.53 3.34
N LEU A 96 -4.29 5.67 3.79
CA LEU A 96 -5.46 6.31 3.20
C LEU A 96 -5.17 6.76 1.76
N VAL A 97 -4.07 7.49 1.55
CA VAL A 97 -3.61 7.96 0.24
C VAL A 97 -3.38 6.77 -0.71
N GLY A 98 -2.73 5.71 -0.22
CA GLY A 98 -2.53 4.49 -1.01
C GLY A 98 -3.85 3.85 -1.46
N ARG A 99 -4.86 3.80 -0.58
CA ARG A 99 -6.21 3.30 -0.92
C ARG A 99 -6.93 4.21 -1.91
N TYR A 100 -6.85 5.53 -1.75
CA TYR A 100 -7.44 6.49 -2.69
C TYR A 100 -6.82 6.35 -4.09
N VAL A 101 -5.50 6.40 -4.21
CA VAL A 101 -4.78 6.26 -5.50
C VAL A 101 -5.10 4.92 -6.16
N GLN A 102 -5.12 3.84 -5.38
CA GLN A 102 -5.51 2.52 -5.89
C GLN A 102 -6.97 2.50 -6.35
N GLY A 103 -7.87 3.11 -5.59
CA GLY A 103 -9.27 3.30 -5.94
C GLY A 103 -9.42 4.00 -7.29
N CYS A 104 -8.88 5.21 -7.42
CA CYS A 104 -8.88 5.98 -8.67
C CYS A 104 -8.28 5.20 -9.83
N SER A 105 -7.14 4.52 -9.63
CA SER A 105 -6.50 3.70 -10.66
C SER A 105 -7.41 2.57 -11.16
N ASN A 106 -8.15 1.91 -10.25
CA ASN A 106 -9.01 0.78 -10.60
C ASN A 106 -10.22 1.19 -11.43
N ILE A 107 -10.70 2.43 -11.26
CA ILE A 107 -11.87 2.98 -11.97
C ILE A 107 -11.48 3.93 -13.11
N SER A 108 -10.19 3.97 -13.49
CA SER A 108 -9.64 4.84 -14.55
C SER A 108 -9.86 6.33 -14.32
N VAL A 109 -9.78 6.77 -13.06
CA VAL A 109 -9.87 8.17 -12.65
C VAL A 109 -8.46 8.71 -12.38
N ASP A 110 -8.15 9.91 -12.87
CA ASP A 110 -6.82 10.50 -12.74
C ASP A 110 -6.58 11.13 -11.36
N HIS A 111 -5.89 10.42 -10.48
CA HIS A 111 -5.56 10.88 -9.13
C HIS A 111 -4.63 12.10 -9.06
N ASN A 112 -4.09 12.60 -10.19
CA ASN A 112 -3.29 13.83 -10.23
C ASN A 112 -4.15 15.08 -10.48
N ASP A 113 -5.39 14.90 -10.93
CA ASP A 113 -6.34 15.96 -11.18
C ASP A 113 -7.25 16.13 -9.94
N PRO A 114 -7.26 17.29 -9.26
CA PRO A 114 -8.18 17.53 -8.14
C PRO A 114 -9.65 17.36 -8.52
N GLU A 115 -10.04 17.62 -9.77
CA GLU A 115 -11.42 17.42 -10.26
C GLU A 115 -11.80 15.94 -10.35
N SER A 116 -10.81 15.05 -10.35
CA SER A 116 -10.99 13.60 -10.35
C SER A 116 -11.67 13.07 -9.07
N ILE A 117 -11.68 13.87 -7.99
CA ILE A 117 -12.43 13.53 -6.77
C ILE A 117 -13.90 13.29 -7.08
N VAL A 118 -14.50 14.05 -8.00
CA VAL A 118 -15.94 13.99 -8.27
C VAL A 118 -16.31 12.65 -8.93
N PRO A 119 -15.67 12.23 -10.05
CA PRO A 119 -15.83 10.88 -10.59
C PRO A 119 -15.55 9.77 -9.57
N PHE A 120 -14.54 9.94 -8.71
CA PHE A 120 -14.21 8.97 -7.66
C PHE A 120 -15.34 8.83 -6.63
N LEU A 121 -15.83 9.95 -6.09
CA LEU A 121 -16.94 9.95 -5.13
C LEU A 121 -18.18 9.30 -5.73
N ILE A 122 -18.57 9.71 -6.93
CA ILE A 122 -19.71 9.15 -7.67
C ILE A 122 -19.56 7.63 -7.80
N SER A 123 -18.37 7.11 -8.15
CA SER A 123 -18.16 5.65 -8.27
C SER A 123 -18.36 4.87 -6.97
N CYS A 124 -18.31 5.54 -5.81
CA CYS A 124 -18.43 4.93 -4.50
C CYS A 124 -19.83 5.05 -3.88
N MET A 125 -20.77 5.78 -4.51
CA MET A 125 -22.11 6.01 -3.96
C MET A 125 -23.12 4.91 -4.35
N LYS A 126 -24.12 4.71 -3.49
CA LYS A 126 -25.26 3.81 -3.65
C LYS A 126 -26.16 4.33 -4.77
N ASN A 127 -26.80 3.40 -5.48
CA ASN A 127 -27.92 3.66 -6.39
C ASN A 127 -27.65 4.59 -7.57
N ILE A 128 -26.38 4.79 -7.95
CA ILE A 128 -26.05 5.60 -9.12
C ILE A 128 -26.13 4.73 -10.39
N LYS A 129 -27.31 4.66 -10.99
CA LYS A 129 -27.45 4.16 -12.37
C LYS A 129 -27.35 5.30 -13.40
N HIS A 130 -27.68 6.53 -13.03
CA HIS A 130 -27.86 7.65 -13.98
C HIS A 130 -26.90 8.85 -13.79
N ILE A 131 -26.24 9.04 -12.63
CA ILE A 131 -25.33 10.19 -12.41
C ILE A 131 -24.14 10.22 -13.37
N LYS A 132 -23.61 9.08 -13.85
CA LYS A 132 -22.51 9.14 -14.84
C LYS A 132 -22.95 9.88 -16.11
N ALA A 133 -24.20 9.71 -16.54
CA ALA A 133 -24.77 10.44 -17.66
C ALA A 133 -25.04 11.91 -17.30
N HIS A 134 -25.58 12.18 -16.10
CA HIS A 134 -25.86 13.54 -15.64
C HIS A 134 -24.60 14.38 -15.39
N PHE A 135 -23.55 13.79 -14.82
CA PHE A 135 -22.25 14.42 -14.62
C PHE A 135 -21.54 14.68 -15.95
N LEU A 136 -21.57 13.73 -16.89
CA LEU A 136 -21.07 13.97 -18.24
C LEU A 136 -21.86 15.07 -18.97
N ALA A 137 -23.18 15.16 -18.72
CA ALA A 137 -24.01 16.23 -19.26
C ALA A 137 -23.72 17.59 -18.58
N HIS A 138 -23.48 17.61 -17.28
CA HIS A 138 -23.11 18.81 -16.52
C HIS A 138 -21.74 19.34 -16.94
N ARG A 139 -20.73 18.46 -17.03
CA ARG A 139 -19.40 18.81 -17.53
C ARG A 139 -19.46 19.35 -18.96
N LYS A 140 -20.26 18.72 -19.84
CA LYS A 140 -20.53 19.26 -21.19
C LYS A 140 -21.20 20.64 -21.14
N ARG A 141 -22.06 20.91 -20.16
CA ARG A 141 -22.72 22.22 -19.97
C ARG A 141 -21.73 23.27 -19.47
N GLU A 142 -20.84 22.93 -18.55
CA GLU A 142 -19.75 23.81 -18.10
C GLU A 142 -18.76 24.11 -19.21
N ASP A 143 -18.30 23.10 -19.95
CA ASP A 143 -17.42 23.28 -21.10
C ASP A 143 -18.07 24.21 -22.14
N ARG A 144 -19.38 24.07 -22.36
CA ARG A 144 -20.15 24.97 -23.24
C ARG A 144 -20.22 26.39 -22.68
N ASN A 145 -20.45 26.57 -21.39
CA ASN A 145 -20.48 27.88 -20.74
C ASN A 145 -19.10 28.56 -20.79
N GLN A 146 -18.02 27.82 -20.55
CA GLN A 146 -16.65 28.32 -20.68
C GLN A 146 -16.33 28.73 -22.12
N ARG A 147 -16.76 27.95 -23.12
CA ARG A 147 -16.64 28.33 -24.54
C ARG A 147 -17.41 29.62 -24.84
N ILE A 148 -18.65 29.76 -24.35
CA ILE A 148 -19.44 30.99 -24.53
C ILE A 148 -18.73 32.20 -23.89
N LEU A 149 -18.19 32.04 -22.67
CA LEU A 149 -17.42 33.08 -21.99
C LEU A 149 -16.14 33.45 -22.75
N GLN A 150 -15.44 32.46 -23.29
CA GLN A 150 -14.24 32.68 -24.09
C GLN A 150 -14.58 33.37 -25.41
N GLU A 151 -15.64 32.95 -26.12
CA GLU A 151 -16.14 33.62 -27.31
C GLU A 151 -16.56 35.07 -27.03
N GLN A 152 -17.18 35.34 -25.88
CA GLN A 152 -17.50 36.71 -25.46
C GLN A 152 -16.25 37.55 -25.21
N ARG A 153 -15.21 36.97 -24.59
CA ARG A 153 -13.91 37.65 -24.42
C ARG A 153 -13.22 37.91 -25.75
N ASP A 154 -13.22 36.94 -26.65
CA ASP A 154 -12.60 37.08 -27.97
C ASP A 154 -13.34 38.10 -28.84
N ARG A 155 -14.68 38.16 -28.75
CA ARG A 155 -15.49 39.22 -29.36
C ARG A 155 -15.21 40.59 -28.75
N ALA A 156 -15.07 40.68 -27.42
CA ALA A 156 -14.73 41.94 -26.76
C ALA A 156 -13.31 42.42 -27.13
N ALA A 157 -12.35 41.49 -27.24
CA ALA A 157 -10.99 41.77 -27.71
C ALA A 157 -10.98 42.21 -29.18
N SER A 158 -11.75 41.53 -30.04
CA SER A 158 -11.90 41.87 -31.46
C SER A 158 -12.62 43.21 -31.66
N ALA A 159 -13.64 43.51 -30.86
CA ALA A 159 -14.31 44.82 -30.87
C ALA A 159 -13.37 45.94 -30.41
N LYS A 160 -12.46 45.65 -29.47
CA LYS A 160 -11.42 46.58 -29.03
C LYS A 160 -10.35 46.81 -30.10
N HIS A 161 -10.06 45.80 -30.92
CA HIS A 161 -9.17 45.92 -32.08
C HIS A 161 -9.84 46.56 -33.30
N SER A 162 -11.16 46.44 -33.43
CA SER A 162 -11.98 47.09 -34.47
C SER A 162 -12.23 48.58 -34.20
N LEU A 163 -11.98 49.04 -32.98
CA LEU A 163 -11.97 50.46 -32.60
C LEU A 163 -10.53 50.99 -32.59
N ASP A 164 -9.75 50.65 -33.62
CA ASP A 164 -8.48 51.31 -33.82
C ASP A 164 -8.77 52.79 -34.13
N ILE A 165 -8.31 53.66 -33.24
CA ILE A 165 -8.51 55.11 -33.30
C ILE A 165 -8.02 55.67 -34.65
N GLU A 166 -7.09 54.97 -35.28
CA GLU A 166 -6.56 55.29 -36.61
C GLU A 166 -7.60 55.10 -37.73
N ASP A 167 -8.53 54.15 -37.62
CA ASP A 167 -9.55 53.91 -38.64
C ASP A 167 -10.77 54.85 -38.46
N ILE A 168 -11.06 55.26 -37.22
CA ILE A 168 -12.00 56.35 -36.93
C ILE A 168 -11.45 57.68 -37.43
N GLY A 169 -10.14 57.94 -37.27
CA GLY A 169 -9.46 59.09 -37.85
C GLY A 169 -9.54 59.11 -39.38
N LYS A 170 -9.23 57.98 -40.03
CA LYS A 170 -9.33 57.84 -41.49
C LYS A 170 -10.78 57.93 -42.01
N ARG A 171 -11.78 57.51 -41.22
CA ARG A 171 -13.21 57.68 -41.58
C ARG A 171 -13.69 59.13 -41.40
N LEU A 172 -13.22 59.83 -40.37
CA LEU A 172 -13.50 61.25 -40.16
C LEU A 172 -12.84 62.12 -41.23
N ASP A 173 -11.62 61.78 -41.67
CA ASP A 173 -10.95 62.47 -42.78
C ASP A 173 -11.66 62.20 -44.12
N ARG A 174 -12.15 60.97 -44.35
CA ARG A 174 -12.97 60.65 -45.54
C ARG A 174 -14.36 61.30 -45.53
N LEU A 175 -14.93 61.61 -44.35
CA LEU A 175 -16.18 62.39 -44.25
C LEU A 175 -15.95 63.90 -44.40
N ARG A 176 -14.69 64.35 -44.35
CA ARG A 176 -14.30 65.75 -44.54
C ARG A 176 -14.02 66.09 -46.00
N GLU A 177 -13.75 65.09 -46.83
CA GLU A 177 -13.56 65.21 -48.28
C GLU A 177 -14.77 64.63 -49.03
N GLY A 178 -15.76 65.49 -49.28
CA GLY A 178 -16.42 65.56 -50.59
C GLY A 178 -17.25 64.36 -51.08
N GLU A 179 -18.56 64.61 -51.09
CA GLU A 179 -19.40 64.58 -52.29
C GLU A 179 -19.86 63.24 -52.95
N THR A 180 -21.17 63.06 -52.83
CA THR A 180 -22.17 62.72 -53.88
C THR A 180 -21.93 61.51 -54.76
N SER A 181 -22.77 60.46 -54.58
CA SER A 181 -23.63 59.89 -55.64
C SER A 181 -24.53 58.76 -55.11
N ASP A 182 -25.64 58.60 -55.81
CA ASP A 182 -26.92 57.95 -55.48
C ASP A 182 -26.93 56.40 -55.32
N PRO A 183 -28.07 55.81 -54.87
CA PRO A 183 -28.16 54.45 -54.32
C PRO A 183 -28.83 53.43 -55.26
N GLU A 184 -28.43 52.16 -55.16
CA GLU A 184 -29.17 50.96 -55.61
C GLU A 184 -28.87 49.86 -54.57
N SER A 185 -29.81 49.43 -53.72
CA SER A 185 -30.98 48.55 -53.91
C SER A 185 -30.66 47.05 -53.75
N GLU A 186 -31.66 46.33 -53.18
CA GLU A 186 -31.82 44.87 -53.05
C GLU A 186 -31.17 44.24 -51.80
N THR A 187 -31.89 43.95 -50.71
CA THR A 187 -32.90 42.87 -50.47
C THR A 187 -32.47 41.50 -50.97
N GLU A 188 -32.24 40.56 -50.05
CA GLU A 188 -32.97 39.29 -50.04
C GLU A 188 -32.77 38.47 -48.75
N SER A 189 -33.92 38.06 -48.23
CA SER A 189 -34.22 37.06 -47.22
C SER A 189 -34.01 35.62 -47.74
N VAL A 190 -34.42 34.63 -46.93
CA VAL A 190 -34.65 33.17 -47.22
C VAL A 190 -33.61 32.27 -46.54
N SER A 191 -33.92 31.13 -45.92
CA SER A 191 -35.01 30.63 -45.06
C SER A 191 -34.59 29.20 -44.65
N GLU A 192 -35.31 28.67 -43.66
CA GLU A 192 -35.21 27.34 -43.06
C GLU A 192 -35.31 26.16 -44.04
N SER A 193 -34.84 24.99 -43.60
CA SER A 193 -35.53 23.72 -43.89
C SER A 193 -35.34 22.68 -42.79
N VAL A 194 -36.49 22.15 -42.40
CA VAL A 194 -36.80 21.02 -41.53
C VAL A 194 -36.64 19.71 -42.30
N SER A 195 -36.43 18.58 -41.61
CA SER A 195 -36.88 17.27 -42.11
C SER A 195 -37.20 16.30 -40.96
N GLU A 196 -38.46 15.88 -40.91
CA GLU A 196 -39.02 14.72 -40.20
C GLU A 196 -38.87 13.43 -41.04
N SER A 197 -38.85 12.26 -40.39
CA SER A 197 -39.59 11.02 -40.79
C SER A 197 -39.32 9.88 -39.79
N ILE A 198 -40.33 9.34 -39.08
CA ILE A 198 -41.26 8.22 -39.39
C ILE A 198 -40.71 6.82 -39.05
N GLY A 199 -41.49 6.03 -38.29
CA GLY A 199 -41.50 4.56 -38.37
C GLY A 199 -41.97 3.78 -37.14
N GLU A 200 -43.30 3.65 -36.95
CA GLU A 200 -43.95 2.68 -36.04
C GLU A 200 -43.97 1.24 -36.64
N SER A 201 -44.00 0.22 -35.78
CA SER A 201 -44.83 -0.97 -36.02
C SER A 201 -45.18 -1.72 -34.72
N VAL A 202 -46.44 -2.16 -34.67
CA VAL A 202 -47.14 -2.86 -33.59
C VAL A 202 -47.19 -4.37 -33.89
N GLY A 203 -47.14 -5.20 -32.85
CA GLY A 203 -47.45 -6.62 -32.93
C GLY A 203 -47.96 -7.17 -31.59
N GLU A 204 -49.27 -7.35 -31.49
CA GLU A 204 -49.99 -7.96 -30.38
C GLU A 204 -50.01 -9.49 -30.50
N SER A 205 -49.82 -10.21 -29.38
CA SER A 205 -50.38 -11.56 -29.23
C SER A 205 -50.61 -11.89 -27.75
N VAL A 206 -51.80 -12.47 -27.50
CA VAL A 206 -52.34 -12.91 -26.22
C VAL A 206 -52.14 -14.41 -26.08
N ALA A 207 -51.67 -14.91 -24.93
CA ALA A 207 -51.85 -16.29 -24.51
C ALA A 207 -51.85 -16.44 -22.98
N GLU A 208 -52.72 -17.35 -22.53
CA GLU A 208 -53.14 -17.64 -21.15
C GLU A 208 -52.08 -18.22 -20.22
N SER A 209 -52.37 -18.03 -18.93
CA SER A 209 -51.63 -18.35 -17.71
C SER A 209 -51.44 -19.85 -17.39
N LEU A 210 -50.24 -20.19 -16.91
CA LEU A 210 -49.96 -21.24 -15.91
C LEU A 210 -48.89 -20.72 -14.94
N PRO A 211 -49.00 -20.91 -13.62
CA PRO A 211 -48.06 -20.35 -12.64
C PRO A 211 -46.86 -21.29 -12.42
N GLU A 212 -45.75 -20.69 -11.95
CA GLU A 212 -44.55 -21.33 -11.35
C GLU A 212 -43.33 -21.63 -12.26
N THR A 213 -42.77 -20.63 -12.95
CA THR A 213 -41.34 -20.65 -13.40
C THR A 213 -40.61 -19.29 -13.44
N GLU A 214 -41.15 -18.22 -12.83
CA GLU A 214 -40.64 -16.84 -13.02
C GLU A 214 -39.21 -16.56 -12.50
N SER A 215 -38.66 -17.35 -11.57
CA SER A 215 -37.34 -17.02 -10.98
C SER A 215 -36.12 -17.35 -11.85
N LEU A 216 -36.28 -18.15 -12.92
CA LEU A 216 -35.19 -18.55 -13.81
C LEU A 216 -35.12 -17.71 -15.08
N ILE A 217 -36.26 -17.18 -15.57
CA ILE A 217 -36.32 -16.39 -16.80
C ILE A 217 -35.72 -14.99 -16.58
N ASP A 218 -35.99 -14.37 -15.42
CA ASP A 218 -35.41 -13.07 -15.04
C ASP A 218 -33.89 -13.11 -14.86
N ARG A 219 -33.35 -14.25 -14.41
CA ARG A 219 -31.89 -14.45 -14.31
C ARG A 219 -31.24 -14.65 -15.67
N VAL A 220 -31.94 -15.28 -16.62
CA VAL A 220 -31.44 -15.52 -17.98
C VAL A 220 -31.51 -14.23 -18.82
N SER A 221 -32.52 -13.39 -18.63
CA SER A 221 -32.61 -12.07 -19.28
C SER A 221 -31.54 -11.11 -18.75
N ASP A 222 -31.30 -11.06 -17.43
CA ASP A 222 -30.20 -10.29 -16.83
C ASP A 222 -28.81 -10.74 -17.32
N LEU A 223 -28.60 -12.06 -17.47
CA LEU A 223 -27.38 -12.64 -18.04
C LEU A 223 -27.22 -12.28 -19.53
N LYS A 224 -28.31 -12.24 -20.30
CA LYS A 224 -28.26 -11.90 -21.72
C LYS A 224 -27.94 -10.42 -21.94
N ILE A 225 -28.54 -9.53 -21.13
CA ILE A 225 -28.26 -8.09 -21.12
C ILE A 225 -26.80 -7.83 -20.67
N SER A 226 -26.33 -8.54 -19.66
CA SER A 226 -24.94 -8.50 -19.17
C SER A 226 -23.92 -8.91 -20.25
N MET A 227 -24.24 -9.93 -21.04
CA MET A 227 -23.37 -10.47 -22.09
C MET A 227 -23.38 -9.61 -23.36
N GLU A 228 -24.50 -8.95 -23.68
CA GLU A 228 -24.59 -8.00 -24.78
C GLU A 228 -23.85 -6.69 -24.46
N ALA A 229 -23.92 -6.21 -23.20
CA ALA A 229 -23.14 -5.08 -22.72
C ALA A 229 -21.63 -5.39 -22.69
N TYR A 230 -21.24 -6.60 -22.28
CA TYR A 230 -19.86 -7.09 -22.37
C TYR A 230 -19.34 -7.01 -23.81
N GLU A 231 -20.11 -7.51 -24.77
CA GLU A 231 -19.65 -7.55 -26.16
C GLU A 231 -19.61 -6.16 -26.80
N LYS A 232 -20.52 -5.24 -26.42
CA LYS A 232 -20.47 -3.83 -26.85
C LYS A 232 -19.24 -3.09 -26.33
N VAL A 233 -18.86 -3.27 -25.05
CA VAL A 233 -17.66 -2.65 -24.46
C VAL A 233 -16.38 -3.25 -25.07
N LYS A 234 -16.35 -4.57 -25.26
CA LYS A 234 -15.25 -5.26 -25.91
C LYS A 234 -15.06 -4.80 -27.35
N GLN A 235 -16.14 -4.69 -28.12
CA GLN A 235 -16.09 -4.17 -29.49
C GLN A 235 -15.60 -2.72 -29.52
N LEU A 236 -16.14 -1.82 -28.68
CA LEU A 236 -15.70 -0.42 -28.62
C LEU A 236 -14.18 -0.30 -28.35
N ILE A 237 -13.65 -1.05 -27.39
CA ILE A 237 -12.22 -1.02 -27.04
C ILE A 237 -11.37 -1.66 -28.13
N LEU A 238 -11.85 -2.72 -28.79
CA LEU A 238 -11.15 -3.31 -29.94
C LEU A 238 -11.12 -2.34 -31.12
N THR A 239 -12.19 -1.58 -31.37
CA THR A 239 -12.22 -0.54 -32.41
C THR A 239 -11.23 0.59 -32.10
N THR A 240 -11.21 1.09 -30.86
CA THR A 240 -10.24 2.13 -30.44
C THR A 240 -8.80 1.62 -30.48
N TYR A 241 -8.55 0.38 -30.06
CA TYR A 241 -7.23 -0.23 -30.14
C TYR A 241 -6.79 -0.42 -31.59
N LYS A 242 -7.70 -0.80 -32.49
CA LYS A 242 -7.44 -0.93 -33.92
C LYS A 242 -7.12 0.43 -34.56
N GLU A 243 -7.88 1.47 -34.22
CA GLU A 243 -7.62 2.85 -34.65
C GLU A 243 -6.23 3.37 -34.20
N GLU A 244 -5.77 2.98 -33.00
CA GLU A 244 -4.42 3.35 -32.51
C GLU A 244 -3.29 2.46 -33.05
N THR A 245 -3.58 1.20 -33.39
CA THR A 245 -2.58 0.20 -33.81
C THR A 245 -2.54 -0.09 -35.30
N ASP A 246 -3.43 0.47 -36.11
CA ASP A 246 -3.38 0.41 -37.58
C ASP A 246 -2.09 1.02 -38.17
N ASN A 247 -1.30 1.74 -37.35
CA ASN A 247 0.06 2.20 -37.70
C ASN A 247 1.19 1.18 -37.39
N LEU A 248 0.90 0.04 -36.76
CA LEU A 248 1.90 -0.90 -36.21
C LEU A 248 1.94 -2.29 -36.87
N GLY A 249 1.14 -2.52 -37.93
CA GLY A 249 1.19 -3.73 -38.76
C GLY A 249 0.44 -4.94 -38.18
N ASP A 250 0.04 -5.84 -39.09
CA ASP A 250 -0.91 -6.95 -38.84
C ASP A 250 -0.49 -8.01 -37.78
N GLU A 251 0.73 -7.94 -37.24
CA GLU A 251 1.22 -8.90 -36.24
C GLU A 251 0.67 -8.68 -34.80
N TYR A 252 -0.10 -7.61 -34.56
CA TYR A 252 -0.61 -7.22 -33.23
C TYR A 252 -2.14 -7.33 -33.04
N GLN A 253 -2.85 -8.14 -33.85
CA GLN A 253 -4.32 -8.16 -33.88
C GLN A 253 -5.03 -8.78 -32.64
N SER A 254 -4.31 -9.20 -31.58
CA SER A 254 -4.95 -9.48 -30.29
C SER A 254 -3.97 -9.36 -29.13
N PRO A 255 -4.24 -8.56 -28.09
CA PRO A 255 -3.38 -8.50 -26.92
C PRO A 255 -3.56 -9.79 -26.11
N VAL A 256 -2.65 -10.76 -26.35
CA VAL A 256 -2.61 -12.10 -25.74
C VAL A 256 -2.56 -12.08 -24.19
N PHE A 257 -2.46 -10.90 -23.57
CA PHE A 257 -2.27 -10.72 -22.14
C PHE A 257 -3.37 -9.92 -21.42
N VAL A 258 -4.43 -9.48 -22.10
CA VAL A 258 -5.54 -8.78 -21.42
C VAL A 258 -6.57 -9.81 -20.93
N ASN A 259 -6.66 -9.98 -19.62
CA ASN A 259 -7.72 -10.77 -19.00
C ASN A 259 -9.04 -9.98 -19.05
N TRP A 260 -9.80 -10.18 -20.11
CA TRP A 260 -11.08 -9.49 -20.35
C TRP A 260 -12.15 -9.81 -19.30
N ILE A 261 -12.06 -10.96 -18.63
CA ILE A 261 -12.92 -11.30 -17.48
C ILE A 261 -12.60 -10.36 -16.31
N TRP A 262 -11.32 -10.11 -16.03
CA TRP A 262 -10.91 -9.15 -15.00
C TRP A 262 -11.35 -7.72 -15.31
N VAL A 263 -11.19 -7.26 -16.56
CA VAL A 263 -11.63 -5.91 -17.00
C VAL A 263 -13.13 -5.75 -16.80
N TYR A 264 -13.93 -6.73 -17.22
CA TYR A 264 -15.37 -6.71 -17.04
C TYR A 264 -15.78 -6.74 -15.55
N GLU A 265 -15.18 -7.64 -14.75
CA GLU A 265 -15.47 -7.78 -13.32
C GLU A 265 -15.02 -6.58 -12.46
N ASN A 266 -14.01 -5.81 -12.91
CA ASN A 266 -13.41 -4.75 -12.08
C ASN A 266 -13.71 -3.32 -12.57
N ILE A 267 -14.01 -3.12 -13.86
CA ILE A 267 -14.31 -1.79 -14.42
C ILE A 267 -15.80 -1.62 -14.70
N ALA A 268 -16.49 -2.65 -15.20
CA ALA A 268 -17.91 -2.55 -15.53
C ALA A 268 -18.84 -2.85 -14.33
N PHE A 269 -18.39 -3.63 -13.35
CA PHE A 269 -19.27 -4.15 -12.27
C PHE A 269 -19.01 -3.60 -10.87
N LYS A 270 -17.92 -2.87 -10.61
CA LYS A 270 -17.54 -2.49 -9.24
C LYS A 270 -18.02 -1.11 -8.84
N ASN A 271 -19.30 -1.07 -8.56
CA ASN A 271 -19.85 -0.28 -7.48
C ASN A 271 -19.34 -0.85 -6.13
N SER A 272 -18.04 -0.74 -5.87
CA SER A 272 -17.40 -1.33 -4.68
C SER A 272 -16.73 -0.27 -3.83
N ASN A 273 -16.93 -0.36 -2.53
CA ASN A 273 -16.30 0.50 -1.54
C ASN A 273 -14.77 0.35 -1.58
N THR A 274 -14.11 1.27 -2.28
CA THR A 274 -12.65 1.22 -2.55
C THR A 274 -11.80 1.57 -1.33
N LEU A 275 -12.28 2.46 -0.45
CA LEU A 275 -11.57 2.85 0.78
C LEU A 275 -11.77 1.83 1.92
N GLY A 276 -12.72 0.91 1.79
CA GLY A 276 -12.96 -0.19 2.71
C GLY A 276 -13.92 0.17 3.84
N ASP A 277 -13.40 0.48 5.02
CA ASP A 277 -14.22 0.64 6.22
C ASP A 277 -14.70 2.08 6.47
N THR A 278 -15.67 2.23 7.37
CA THR A 278 -16.23 3.52 7.79
C THR A 278 -15.16 4.49 8.33
N SER A 279 -14.17 3.98 9.06
CA SER A 279 -13.11 4.82 9.64
C SER A 279 -12.26 5.46 8.56
N THR A 280 -11.96 4.73 7.48
CA THR A 280 -11.18 5.24 6.36
C THR A 280 -11.96 6.31 5.60
N TRP A 281 -13.26 6.13 5.40
CA TRP A 281 -14.13 7.13 4.79
C TRP A 281 -14.26 8.40 5.62
N ILE A 282 -14.37 8.29 6.94
CA ILE A 282 -14.41 9.46 7.83
C ILE A 282 -13.08 10.22 7.78
N GLN A 283 -11.94 9.53 7.74
CA GLN A 283 -10.65 10.22 7.56
C GLN A 283 -10.55 10.86 6.17
N PHE A 284 -11.03 10.20 5.11
CA PHE A 284 -11.07 10.76 3.77
C PHE A 284 -11.93 12.03 3.69
N ILE A 285 -13.15 12.01 4.26
CA ILE A 285 -14.08 13.14 4.16
C ILE A 285 -13.60 14.40 4.90
N LYS A 286 -12.64 14.27 5.82
CA LYS A 286 -11.95 15.42 6.44
C LYS A 286 -11.09 16.17 5.44
N HIS A 287 -10.52 15.45 4.47
CA HIS A 287 -9.73 16.05 3.38
C HIS A 287 -10.60 16.65 2.28
N ILE A 288 -11.93 16.44 2.31
CA ILE A 288 -12.87 17.11 1.42
C ILE A 288 -13.25 18.48 1.99
N ARG A 289 -12.96 19.52 1.23
CA ARG A 289 -13.32 20.92 1.46
C ARG A 289 -14.49 21.28 0.55
N MET A 290 -15.45 22.03 1.08
CA MET A 290 -16.57 22.60 0.34
C MET A 290 -16.70 24.06 0.80
N ASN A 291 -16.96 24.98 -0.11
CA ASN A 291 -17.25 26.37 0.21
C ASN A 291 -18.72 26.46 0.68
N SER A 292 -18.96 27.07 1.84
CA SER A 292 -20.31 27.21 2.39
C SER A 292 -21.19 28.09 1.52
N GLU A 293 -20.63 29.16 0.94
CA GLU A 293 -21.40 30.10 0.10
C GLU A 293 -21.88 29.43 -1.19
N ASP A 294 -21.00 28.66 -1.85
CA ASP A 294 -21.34 27.92 -3.07
C ASP A 294 -22.38 26.83 -2.77
N LEU A 295 -22.23 26.11 -1.65
CA LEU A 295 -23.23 25.12 -1.21
C LEU A 295 -24.57 25.76 -0.91
N GLU A 296 -24.60 26.92 -0.25
CA GLU A 296 -25.86 27.62 0.04
C GLU A 296 -26.54 28.06 -1.25
N ALA A 297 -25.80 28.58 -2.22
CA ALA A 297 -26.33 28.97 -3.52
C ALA A 297 -26.90 27.78 -4.30
N GLU A 298 -26.18 26.67 -4.36
CA GLU A 298 -26.60 25.45 -5.08
C GLU A 298 -27.76 24.72 -4.38
N LEU A 299 -27.81 24.76 -3.04
CA LEU A 299 -28.78 23.97 -2.27
C LEU A 299 -30.00 24.76 -1.78
N ALA A 300 -30.05 26.10 -1.96
CA ALA A 300 -31.14 26.96 -1.49
C ALA A 300 -32.55 26.53 -1.97
N GLY A 301 -32.64 25.85 -3.11
CA GLY A 301 -33.90 25.37 -3.69
C GLY A 301 -34.16 23.86 -3.55
N ASN A 302 -33.22 23.09 -2.98
CA ASN A 302 -33.33 21.63 -3.02
C ASN A 302 -34.18 21.09 -1.86
N GLU A 303 -35.35 20.54 -2.20
CA GLU A 303 -36.32 20.04 -1.21
C GLU A 303 -35.77 18.89 -0.36
N ILE A 304 -35.00 17.98 -0.98
CA ILE A 304 -34.44 16.80 -0.29
C ILE A 304 -33.41 17.24 0.75
N PHE A 305 -32.56 18.21 0.41
CA PHE A 305 -31.59 18.78 1.34
C PHE A 305 -32.28 19.54 2.48
N ARG A 306 -33.36 20.26 2.18
CA ARG A 306 -34.20 20.92 3.20
C ARG A 306 -34.84 19.90 4.16
N ILE A 307 -35.35 18.78 3.65
CA ILE A 307 -35.87 17.68 4.48
C ILE A 307 -34.73 17.11 5.35
N HIS A 308 -33.56 16.85 4.78
CA HIS A 308 -32.40 16.34 5.49
C HIS A 308 -32.00 17.23 6.68
N THR A 309 -31.83 18.53 6.44
CA THR A 309 -31.46 19.51 7.47
C THR A 309 -32.54 19.70 8.53
N ASN A 310 -33.83 19.73 8.14
CA ASN A 310 -34.94 19.77 9.08
C ASN A 310 -35.00 18.52 9.98
N LEU A 311 -34.68 17.35 9.42
CA LEU A 311 -34.61 16.12 10.21
C LEU A 311 -33.48 16.14 11.22
N LEU A 312 -32.28 16.65 10.87
CA LEU A 312 -31.19 16.87 11.81
C LEU A 312 -31.66 17.77 12.97
N LYS A 313 -32.29 18.90 12.66
CA LYS A 313 -32.85 19.82 13.67
C LYS A 313 -33.89 19.12 14.56
N SER A 314 -34.78 18.31 13.96
CA SER A 314 -35.84 17.58 14.68
C SER A 314 -35.33 16.52 15.68
N VAL A 315 -34.10 16.05 15.51
CA VAL A 315 -33.46 15.06 16.39
C VAL A 315 -32.59 15.74 17.46
N GLY A 316 -32.62 17.07 17.49
CA GLY A 316 -31.97 17.89 18.51
C GLY A 316 -30.56 18.33 18.15
N PHE A 317 -30.24 18.47 16.86
CA PHE A 317 -29.06 19.20 16.38
C PHE A 317 -29.44 20.68 16.17
N ILE A 318 -29.60 21.40 17.29
CA ILE A 318 -30.01 22.81 17.34
C ILE A 318 -29.09 23.61 18.29
N GLY A 319 -28.99 24.93 18.09
CA GLY A 319 -28.18 25.82 18.93
C GLY A 319 -26.70 25.48 18.88
N ASN A 320 -26.06 25.25 20.03
CA ASN A 320 -24.63 24.91 20.10
C ASN A 320 -24.27 23.56 19.45
N GLN A 321 -25.27 22.75 19.10
CA GLN A 321 -25.11 21.49 18.38
C GLN A 321 -25.72 21.54 16.97
N GLU A 322 -25.99 22.74 16.44
CA GLU A 322 -26.42 22.88 15.05
C GLU A 322 -25.29 22.44 14.12
N ILE A 323 -25.65 21.57 13.16
CA ILE A 323 -24.72 21.07 12.16
C ILE A 323 -24.72 22.07 11.01
N ASP A 324 -23.55 22.62 10.68
CA ASP A 324 -23.39 23.52 9.53
C ASP A 324 -23.71 22.83 8.19
N ILE A 325 -23.87 23.63 7.13
CA ILE A 325 -24.23 23.12 5.81
C ILE A 325 -23.19 22.14 5.26
N VAL A 326 -21.90 22.42 5.53
CA VAL A 326 -20.77 21.60 5.06
C VAL A 326 -20.81 20.21 5.70
N ASN A 327 -20.96 20.12 7.02
CA ASN A 327 -21.01 18.84 7.72
C ASN A 327 -22.33 18.09 7.43
N SER A 328 -23.43 18.81 7.18
CA SER A 328 -24.68 18.20 6.70
C SER A 328 -24.47 17.50 5.35
N CYS A 329 -23.79 18.16 4.40
CA CYS A 329 -23.43 17.56 3.12
C CYS A 329 -22.50 16.34 3.30
N LYS A 330 -21.51 16.42 4.20
CA LYS A 330 -20.62 15.29 4.52
C LYS A 330 -21.37 14.09 5.08
N ILE A 331 -22.33 14.32 5.97
CA ILE A 331 -23.20 13.25 6.50
C ILE A 331 -23.98 12.62 5.35
N LEU A 332 -24.59 13.42 4.49
CA LEU A 332 -25.35 12.92 3.34
C LEU A 332 -24.48 12.08 2.40
N LEU A 333 -23.25 12.53 2.08
CA LEU A 333 -22.29 11.76 1.29
C LEU A 333 -21.96 10.42 1.97
N LEU A 334 -21.62 10.42 3.26
CA LEU A 334 -21.29 9.20 4.01
C LEU A 334 -22.43 8.18 4.05
N MET A 335 -23.67 8.65 4.18
CA MET A 335 -24.85 7.78 4.18
C MET A 335 -25.04 7.07 2.84
N ASN A 336 -24.57 7.70 1.76
CA ASN A 336 -24.66 7.20 0.40
C ASN A 336 -23.48 6.36 -0.04
N VAL A 337 -22.38 6.27 0.71
CA VAL A 337 -21.27 5.39 0.32
C VAL A 337 -21.71 3.92 0.38
N MET A 338 -21.41 3.16 -0.67
CA MET A 338 -21.71 1.72 -0.73
C MET A 338 -20.98 0.91 0.33
N GLY A 339 -21.64 -0.14 0.82
CA GLY A 339 -21.09 -0.99 1.87
C GLY A 339 -20.98 -0.34 3.25
N LEU A 340 -21.24 0.98 3.38
CA LEU A 340 -21.35 1.62 4.68
C LEU A 340 -22.80 1.58 5.18
N THR A 341 -22.96 1.18 6.43
CA THR A 341 -24.21 1.35 7.16
C THR A 341 -24.36 2.83 7.54
N SER A 342 -25.40 3.48 7.04
CA SER A 342 -25.63 4.93 7.21
C SER A 342 -25.62 5.35 8.69
N PHE A 343 -26.17 4.51 9.57
CA PHE A 343 -26.14 4.71 11.02
C PHE A 343 -24.72 4.77 11.61
N ILE A 344 -23.88 3.76 11.36
CA ILE A 344 -22.51 3.72 11.93
C ILE A 344 -21.65 4.84 11.37
N ALA A 345 -21.80 5.16 10.07
CA ALA A 345 -21.07 6.24 9.44
C ALA A 345 -21.42 7.60 10.05
N MET A 346 -22.71 7.88 10.22
CA MET A 346 -23.19 9.09 10.87
C MET A 346 -22.78 9.16 12.35
N GLU A 347 -23.00 8.09 13.13
CA GLU A 347 -22.64 8.03 14.55
C GLU A 347 -21.16 8.38 14.75
N ARG A 348 -20.26 7.71 14.01
CA ARG A 348 -18.82 7.94 14.16
C ARG A 348 -18.40 9.32 13.70
N PHE A 349 -18.97 9.85 12.62
CA PHE A 349 -18.68 11.20 12.15
C PHE A 349 -19.12 12.26 13.16
N LEU A 350 -20.32 12.11 13.73
CA LEU A 350 -20.84 13.01 14.75
C LEU A 350 -20.06 12.97 16.06
N VAL A 351 -19.55 11.81 16.48
CA VAL A 351 -18.67 11.68 17.66
C VAL A 351 -17.36 12.44 17.48
N GLU A 352 -16.89 12.63 16.24
CA GLU A 352 -15.69 13.44 15.99
C GLU A 352 -15.96 14.94 15.99
N ILE A 353 -17.16 15.37 15.58
CA ILE A 353 -17.55 16.79 15.57
C ILE A 353 -17.99 17.25 16.96
N PHE A 354 -18.74 16.40 17.66
CA PHE A 354 -19.35 16.72 18.93
C PHE A 354 -18.84 15.79 20.02
N GLU A 355 -18.47 16.37 21.16
CA GLU A 355 -18.14 15.61 22.36
C GLU A 355 -19.42 14.97 22.93
N GLY A 356 -19.44 13.63 23.04
CA GLY A 356 -20.50 12.90 23.73
C GLY A 356 -21.06 11.69 22.99
N ASN A 357 -22.09 11.08 23.58
CA ASN A 357 -22.75 9.91 23.01
C ASN A 357 -23.79 10.33 21.96
N MET A 358 -23.41 10.23 20.68
CA MET A 358 -24.26 10.61 19.54
C MET A 358 -25.14 9.47 19.02
N ARG A 359 -25.06 8.27 19.63
CA ARG A 359 -25.70 7.05 19.14
C ARG A 359 -27.21 7.16 18.98
N ASN A 360 -27.89 7.63 20.02
CA ASN A 360 -29.36 7.72 20.02
C ASN A 360 -29.85 8.74 18.99
N LYS A 361 -29.16 9.87 18.85
CA LYS A 361 -29.48 10.89 17.84
C LYS A 361 -29.24 10.35 16.43
N ALA A 362 -28.10 9.71 16.17
CA ALA A 362 -27.81 9.10 14.87
C ALA A 362 -28.85 8.02 14.50
N LEU A 363 -29.27 7.19 15.46
CA LEU A 363 -30.29 6.17 15.25
C LEU A 363 -31.67 6.78 14.96
N GLN A 364 -32.10 7.76 15.74
CA GLN A 364 -33.37 8.47 15.52
C GLN A 364 -33.39 9.17 14.16
N PHE A 365 -32.29 9.84 13.79
CA PHE A 365 -32.16 10.49 12.49
C PHE A 365 -32.25 9.47 11.35
N THR A 366 -31.44 8.41 11.39
CA THR A 366 -31.44 7.41 10.31
C THR A 366 -32.77 6.67 10.20
N SER A 367 -33.46 6.43 11.32
CA SER A 367 -34.83 5.90 11.32
C SER A 367 -35.80 6.86 10.64
N LYS A 368 -35.85 8.13 11.06
CA LYS A 368 -36.75 9.12 10.45
C LYS A 368 -36.43 9.35 8.98
N TYR A 369 -35.15 9.42 8.61
CA TYR A 369 -34.71 9.63 7.24
C TYR A 369 -35.11 8.47 6.32
N ALA A 370 -35.11 7.24 6.82
CA ALA A 370 -35.55 6.05 6.08
C ALA A 370 -37.06 6.04 5.77
N ASP A 371 -37.87 6.79 6.52
CA ASP A 371 -39.31 6.92 6.27
C ASP A 371 -39.61 7.82 5.05
N TYR A 372 -38.66 8.65 4.63
CA TYR A 372 -38.80 9.50 3.43
C TYR A 372 -38.40 8.73 2.19
N ARG A 373 -39.28 8.75 1.18
CA ARG A 373 -39.02 8.22 -0.16
C ARG A 373 -38.69 9.39 -1.07
N PHE A 374 -37.51 9.35 -1.67
CA PHE A 374 -37.07 10.32 -2.65
C PHE A 374 -37.21 9.73 -4.05
N ASN A 375 -37.55 10.58 -5.03
CA ASN A 375 -37.38 10.19 -6.42
C ASN A 375 -35.88 9.98 -6.69
N THR A 376 -35.53 8.96 -7.46
CA THR A 376 -34.13 8.62 -7.72
C THR A 376 -33.44 9.74 -8.51
N GLU A 377 -34.16 10.38 -9.42
CA GLU A 377 -33.63 11.48 -10.25
C GLU A 377 -33.29 12.72 -9.41
N ASP A 378 -34.22 13.20 -8.60
CA ASP A 378 -34.01 14.35 -7.70
C ASP A 378 -32.89 14.09 -6.70
N TYR A 379 -32.77 12.84 -6.25
CA TYR A 379 -31.70 12.41 -5.35
C TYR A 379 -30.34 12.40 -6.05
N ASP A 380 -30.30 11.90 -7.28
CA ASP A 380 -29.11 11.86 -8.12
C ASP A 380 -28.63 13.30 -8.45
N GLU A 381 -29.57 14.22 -8.71
CA GLU A 381 -29.28 15.64 -8.90
C GLU A 381 -28.67 16.25 -7.64
N LEU A 382 -29.26 16.03 -6.46
CA LEU A 382 -28.72 16.51 -5.19
C LEU A 382 -27.28 16.02 -4.93
N ILE A 383 -27.03 14.71 -5.09
CA ILE A 383 -25.69 14.16 -4.88
C ILE A 383 -24.71 14.75 -5.90
N SER A 384 -25.14 14.93 -7.15
CA SER A 384 -24.32 15.56 -8.19
C SER A 384 -23.93 16.98 -7.79
N SER A 385 -24.89 17.83 -7.39
CA SER A 385 -24.65 19.21 -6.94
C SER A 385 -23.71 19.28 -5.72
N ILE A 386 -23.85 18.38 -4.76
CA ILE A 386 -22.93 18.33 -3.61
C ILE A 386 -21.52 17.93 -4.06
N THR A 387 -21.42 16.93 -4.94
CA THR A 387 -20.11 16.46 -5.39
C THR A 387 -19.39 17.48 -6.27
N SER A 388 -20.09 18.30 -7.06
CA SER A 388 -19.45 19.39 -7.83
C SER A 388 -18.82 20.46 -6.95
N CYS A 389 -19.33 20.66 -5.73
CA CYS A 389 -18.74 21.58 -4.75
C CYS A 389 -17.58 20.97 -3.93
N CYS A 390 -17.21 19.71 -4.18
CA CYS A 390 -16.19 19.01 -3.40
C CYS A 390 -14.78 19.21 -3.98
N HIS A 391 -13.87 19.71 -3.15
CA HIS A 391 -12.45 19.84 -3.48
C HIS A 391 -11.58 19.10 -2.46
N LEU A 392 -10.44 18.57 -2.91
CA LEU A 392 -9.45 18.00 -1.99
C LEU A 392 -8.62 19.10 -1.32
N SER A 393 -8.33 18.94 -0.03
CA SER A 393 -7.39 19.80 0.69
C SER A 393 -5.99 19.72 0.06
N ASN A 394 -5.31 20.87 -0.05
CA ASN A 394 -3.94 20.95 -0.59
C ASN A 394 -2.96 20.00 0.12
N ASP A 395 -3.11 19.82 1.44
CA ASP A 395 -2.28 18.89 2.21
C ASP A 395 -2.45 17.44 1.74
N PHE A 396 -3.67 17.04 1.39
CA PHE A 396 -3.94 15.69 0.89
C PHE A 396 -3.37 15.49 -0.52
N ILE A 397 -3.51 16.48 -1.39
CA ILE A 397 -2.90 16.48 -2.74
C ILE A 397 -1.37 16.37 -2.63
N HIS A 398 -0.76 17.12 -1.72
CA HIS A 398 0.67 17.03 -1.44
C HIS A 398 1.09 15.62 -1.00
N ASN A 399 0.32 15.00 -0.10
CA ASN A 399 0.56 13.63 0.34
C ASN A 399 0.40 12.60 -0.79
N ILE A 400 -0.55 12.79 -1.72
CA ILE A 400 -0.68 11.97 -2.94
C ILE A 400 0.59 12.07 -3.79
N ASN A 401 1.08 13.28 -4.04
CA ASN A 401 2.28 13.50 -4.85
C ASN A 401 3.53 12.85 -4.22
N ILE A 402 3.68 12.95 -2.89
CA ILE A 402 4.75 12.25 -2.16
C ILE A 402 4.62 10.74 -2.33
N PHE A 403 3.41 10.18 -2.12
CA PHE A 403 3.17 8.75 -2.25
C PHE A 403 3.47 8.25 -3.67
N MET A 404 3.06 8.99 -4.69
CA MET A 404 3.34 8.68 -6.09
C MET A 404 4.84 8.69 -6.39
N THR A 405 5.57 9.71 -5.90
CA THR A 405 7.03 9.79 -6.03
C THR A 405 7.72 8.59 -5.38
N ILE A 406 7.31 8.21 -4.17
CA ILE A 406 7.83 7.02 -3.47
C ILE A 406 7.54 5.74 -4.27
N ARG A 407 6.33 5.61 -4.79
CA ARG A 407 5.90 4.44 -5.58
C ARG A 407 6.68 4.33 -6.89
N GLU A 408 6.93 5.45 -7.58
CA GLU A 408 7.74 5.48 -8.79
C GLU A 408 9.21 5.16 -8.52
N ASN A 409 9.78 5.70 -7.45
CA ASN A 409 11.13 5.36 -7.00
C ASN A 409 11.25 3.87 -6.69
N ALA A 410 10.27 3.28 -5.98
CA ALA A 410 10.24 1.85 -5.71
C ALA A 410 10.14 1.00 -6.99
N LYS A 411 9.31 1.41 -7.97
CA LYS A 411 9.24 0.76 -9.28
C LYS A 411 10.57 0.86 -10.02
N PHE A 412 11.22 2.02 -9.98
CA PHE A 412 12.52 2.24 -10.59
C PHE A 412 13.59 1.34 -9.95
N GLU A 413 13.68 1.30 -8.63
CA GLU A 413 14.59 0.40 -7.91
C GLU A 413 14.33 -1.06 -8.23
N MET A 414 13.06 -1.47 -8.32
CA MET A 414 12.70 -2.84 -8.70
C MET A 414 13.13 -3.15 -10.14
N ARG A 415 12.94 -2.22 -11.08
CA ARG A 415 13.45 -2.34 -12.46
C ARG A 415 14.97 -2.43 -12.49
N GLN A 416 15.67 -1.62 -11.69
CA GLN A 416 17.14 -1.69 -11.57
C GLN A 416 17.58 -3.05 -11.00
N LYS A 417 16.91 -3.56 -9.97
CA LYS A 417 17.16 -4.90 -9.42
C LYS A 417 16.88 -6.00 -10.45
N ILE A 418 15.81 -5.89 -11.24
CA ILE A 418 15.50 -6.81 -12.35
C ILE A 418 16.59 -6.75 -13.43
N LEU A 419 17.03 -5.55 -13.83
CA LEU A 419 18.13 -5.38 -14.78
C LEU A 419 19.45 -5.93 -14.24
N GLN A 420 19.76 -5.72 -12.96
CA GLN A 420 20.92 -6.31 -12.30
C GLN A 420 20.82 -7.84 -12.22
N LEU A 421 19.63 -8.38 -11.94
CA LEU A 421 19.37 -9.82 -11.97
C LEU A 421 19.51 -10.39 -13.39
N HIS A 422 19.09 -9.65 -14.43
CA HIS A 422 19.24 -10.08 -15.83
C HIS A 422 20.67 -9.91 -16.36
N LYS A 423 21.41 -8.90 -15.91
CA LYS A 423 22.84 -8.72 -16.21
C LYS A 423 23.71 -9.71 -15.42
N GLY A 424 23.28 -10.08 -14.20
CA GLY A 424 23.97 -10.97 -13.28
C GLY A 424 23.57 -12.44 -13.37
N ARG A 425 22.47 -12.80 -14.05
CA ARG A 425 22.21 -14.18 -14.49
C ARG A 425 22.98 -14.42 -15.78
N PRO A 426 24.10 -15.15 -15.77
CA PRO A 426 24.70 -15.58 -17.01
C PRO A 426 23.68 -16.46 -17.73
N ARG A 427 23.31 -16.08 -18.96
CA ARG A 427 22.40 -16.87 -19.80
C ARG A 427 22.99 -18.27 -19.92
N LEU A 428 22.15 -19.31 -19.93
CA LEU A 428 22.64 -20.70 -20.08
C LEU A 428 23.55 -20.85 -21.31
N LYS A 429 23.26 -20.11 -22.40
CA LYS A 429 24.12 -20.01 -23.59
C LYS A 429 25.49 -19.37 -23.34
N SER A 430 25.60 -18.35 -22.47
CA SER A 430 26.90 -17.76 -22.13
C SER A 430 27.69 -18.59 -21.12
N LEU A 431 27.00 -19.34 -20.25
CA LEU A 431 27.61 -20.34 -19.37
C LEU A 431 28.15 -21.53 -20.18
N VAL A 432 27.39 -22.05 -21.15
CA VAL A 432 27.85 -23.13 -22.02
C VAL A 432 29.03 -22.70 -22.90
N ALA A 433 29.03 -21.47 -23.41
CA ALA A 433 30.14 -20.93 -24.20
C ALA A 433 31.40 -20.62 -23.36
N LYS A 434 31.25 -20.21 -22.09
CA LYS A 434 32.41 -20.00 -21.18
C LYS A 434 32.90 -21.30 -20.54
N HIS A 435 32.03 -22.28 -20.31
CA HIS A 435 32.42 -23.58 -19.73
C HIS A 435 33.25 -24.46 -20.68
N THR A 436 33.27 -24.17 -21.98
CA THR A 436 34.18 -24.85 -22.91
C THR A 436 35.63 -24.36 -22.79
N ASP A 437 35.87 -23.10 -22.40
CA ASP A 437 37.23 -22.55 -22.24
C ASP A 437 37.74 -22.55 -20.78
N ASP A 438 36.87 -22.44 -19.77
CA ASP A 438 37.28 -22.37 -18.35
C ASP A 438 37.47 -23.73 -17.65
N ARG A 439 37.36 -24.85 -18.39
CA ARG A 439 37.62 -26.21 -17.84
C ARG A 439 39.02 -26.38 -17.25
N ILE A 440 39.95 -25.49 -17.59
CA ILE A 440 41.35 -25.56 -17.14
C ILE A 440 41.60 -24.73 -15.85
N LYS A 441 40.65 -23.90 -15.37
CA LYS A 441 40.91 -22.94 -14.26
C LYS A 441 40.28 -23.20 -12.89
N THR A 442 39.49 -24.25 -12.62
CA THR A 442 38.64 -24.26 -11.40
C THR A 442 38.80 -25.41 -10.41
N VAL A 443 40.02 -25.95 -10.21
CA VAL A 443 40.29 -26.75 -8.99
C VAL A 443 40.17 -25.89 -7.72
N TYR A 444 40.49 -24.59 -7.78
CA TYR A 444 40.41 -23.67 -6.65
C TYR A 444 38.97 -23.21 -6.30
N ASN A 445 38.05 -23.20 -7.26
CA ASN A 445 36.65 -22.82 -7.03
C ASN A 445 35.77 -23.95 -6.48
N MET A 446 36.30 -25.17 -6.32
CA MET A 446 35.57 -26.29 -5.69
C MET A 446 35.31 -26.07 -4.19
N ASN A 447 36.07 -25.18 -3.56
CA ASN A 447 36.09 -24.97 -2.11
C ASN A 447 35.10 -23.89 -1.62
N SER A 448 34.35 -23.26 -2.52
CA SER A 448 33.33 -22.29 -2.12
C SER A 448 32.09 -22.97 -1.52
N PHE A 449 31.39 -22.28 -0.61
CA PHE A 449 30.14 -22.79 -0.05
C PHE A 449 29.09 -23.09 -1.13
N ASP A 450 28.94 -22.21 -2.12
CA ASP A 450 27.97 -22.40 -3.22
C ASP A 450 28.35 -23.60 -4.11
N SER A 451 29.64 -23.79 -4.38
CA SER A 451 30.14 -24.98 -5.07
C SER A 451 29.80 -26.25 -4.30
N TRP A 452 30.08 -26.28 -3.00
CA TRP A 452 29.76 -27.42 -2.14
C TRP A 452 28.25 -27.72 -2.12
N LEU A 453 27.40 -26.70 -2.02
CA LEU A 453 25.94 -26.87 -2.11
C LEU A 453 25.49 -27.53 -3.41
N ASN A 454 26.11 -27.15 -4.54
CA ASN A 454 25.82 -27.72 -5.86
C ASN A 454 26.23 -29.19 -5.97
N TYR A 455 27.31 -29.61 -5.29
CA TYR A 455 27.73 -31.01 -5.24
C TYR A 455 26.82 -31.85 -4.35
N VAL A 456 26.45 -31.34 -3.17
CA VAL A 456 25.56 -32.06 -2.24
C VAL A 456 24.13 -32.18 -2.77
N ARG A 457 23.67 -31.20 -3.57
CA ARG A 457 22.31 -31.12 -4.14
C ARG A 457 21.20 -31.16 -3.09
N PHE A 458 21.26 -30.24 -2.11
CA PHE A 458 20.20 -30.11 -1.11
C PHE A 458 18.82 -29.86 -1.76
N PRO A 459 17.76 -30.54 -1.30
CA PRO A 459 16.39 -30.22 -1.68
C PRO A 459 16.03 -28.78 -1.35
N ASN A 460 15.14 -28.18 -2.14
CA ASN A 460 14.65 -26.82 -1.91
C ASN A 460 13.88 -26.67 -0.59
N THR A 461 13.44 -27.78 0.02
CA THR A 461 12.79 -27.81 1.33
C THR A 461 13.75 -27.60 2.50
N ILE A 462 15.05 -27.85 2.33
CA ILE A 462 16.04 -27.66 3.39
C ILE A 462 16.39 -26.19 3.51
N SER A 463 16.11 -25.61 4.69
CA SER A 463 16.36 -24.21 4.98
C SER A 463 17.84 -23.82 4.80
N LYS A 464 18.09 -22.56 4.41
CA LYS A 464 19.46 -22.02 4.30
C LYS A 464 20.25 -22.13 5.61
N ARG A 465 19.57 -21.96 6.75
CA ARG A 465 20.16 -22.12 8.09
C ARG A 465 20.65 -23.54 8.31
N THR A 466 19.83 -24.55 8.01
CA THR A 466 20.22 -25.97 8.14
C THR A 466 21.44 -26.28 7.28
N ARG A 467 21.51 -25.74 6.05
CA ARG A 467 22.66 -25.91 5.16
C ARG A 467 23.94 -25.29 5.75
N PHE A 468 23.85 -24.11 6.34
CA PHE A 468 24.96 -23.48 7.06
C PHE A 468 25.43 -24.28 8.28
N MET A 469 24.50 -24.77 9.09
CA MET A 469 24.85 -25.59 10.26
C MET A 469 25.48 -26.94 9.86
N THR A 470 25.05 -27.50 8.74
CA THR A 470 25.65 -28.71 8.16
C THR A 470 27.07 -28.43 7.69
N TYR A 471 27.29 -27.28 7.04
CA TYR A 471 28.59 -26.87 6.52
C TYR A 471 29.63 -26.66 7.63
N ILE A 472 29.26 -25.99 8.73
CA ILE A 472 30.16 -25.78 9.88
C ILE A 472 30.47 -27.08 10.64
N ILE A 473 29.55 -28.04 10.68
CA ILE A 473 29.81 -29.39 11.23
C ILE A 473 30.84 -30.12 10.37
N MET A 474 30.66 -30.08 9.05
CA MET A 474 31.54 -30.74 8.09
C MET A 474 32.94 -30.10 8.02
N SER A 475 33.11 -28.84 8.47
CA SER A 475 34.42 -28.17 8.54
C SER A 475 35.20 -28.46 9.84
N MET A 476 34.63 -29.19 10.80
CA MET A 476 35.29 -29.58 12.05
C MET A 476 35.85 -31.00 11.93
N PRO A 477 37.16 -31.21 11.76
CA PRO A 477 37.73 -32.52 11.44
C PRO A 477 37.66 -33.54 12.59
N THR A 478 37.55 -33.08 13.84
CA THR A 478 37.53 -33.94 15.03
C THR A 478 36.13 -34.45 15.40
N LEU A 479 35.09 -33.97 14.73
CA LEU A 479 33.70 -34.30 15.03
C LEU A 479 33.26 -35.55 14.25
N ASN A 480 32.48 -36.43 14.88
CA ASN A 480 31.87 -37.59 14.20
C ASN A 480 30.72 -37.13 13.28
N HIS A 481 31.04 -36.76 12.04
CA HIS A 481 30.08 -36.15 11.11
C HIS A 481 28.83 -37.00 10.91
N LYS A 482 28.99 -38.32 10.70
CA LYS A 482 27.87 -39.21 10.37
C LYS A 482 26.79 -39.19 11.46
N GLU A 483 27.20 -39.35 12.71
CA GLU A 483 26.29 -39.41 13.85
C GLU A 483 25.44 -38.14 13.99
N TYR A 484 26.03 -36.96 13.84
CA TYR A 484 25.30 -35.69 14.00
C TYR A 484 24.46 -35.32 12.78
N LEU A 485 24.89 -35.73 11.58
CA LEU A 485 24.10 -35.50 10.37
C LEU A 485 22.84 -36.36 10.32
N GLU A 486 22.91 -37.61 10.80
CA GLU A 486 21.75 -38.52 10.89
C GLU A 486 20.65 -38.00 11.84
N LYS A 487 20.99 -37.12 12.80
CA LYS A 487 20.02 -36.48 13.69
C LYS A 487 19.17 -35.39 12.99
N VAL A 488 19.57 -34.89 11.81
CA VAL A 488 18.93 -33.74 11.12
C VAL A 488 18.50 -34.03 9.70
N LEU A 489 19.26 -34.84 8.98
CA LEU A 489 19.09 -35.09 7.55
C LEU A 489 18.65 -36.53 7.30
N ASN A 490 17.92 -36.74 6.21
CA ASN A 490 17.55 -38.07 5.75
C ASN A 490 18.80 -38.86 5.34
N ALA A 491 18.76 -40.20 5.47
CA ALA A 491 19.90 -41.08 5.20
C ALA A 491 20.58 -40.83 3.83
N ASP A 492 19.79 -40.65 2.77
CA ASP A 492 20.34 -40.37 1.42
C ASP A 492 21.12 -39.05 1.38
N MET A 493 20.63 -38.03 2.09
CA MET A 493 21.29 -36.73 2.17
C MET A 493 22.57 -36.80 3.00
N VAL A 494 22.56 -37.56 4.10
CA VAL A 494 23.77 -37.84 4.89
C VAL A 494 24.84 -38.47 4.00
N MET A 495 24.47 -39.50 3.22
CA MET A 495 25.40 -40.16 2.30
C MET A 495 25.95 -39.20 1.24
N ASN A 496 25.13 -38.29 0.71
CA ASN A 496 25.59 -37.29 -0.25
C ASN A 496 26.55 -36.26 0.39
N VAL A 497 26.23 -35.78 1.59
CA VAL A 497 27.08 -34.84 2.34
C VAL A 497 28.44 -35.48 2.66
N LEU A 498 28.44 -36.73 3.15
CA LEU A 498 29.66 -37.46 3.52
C LEU A 498 30.55 -37.79 2.31
N LYS A 499 29.95 -37.98 1.12
CA LYS A 499 30.71 -38.17 -0.14
C LYS A 499 31.47 -36.91 -0.59
N THR A 500 31.11 -35.74 -0.05
CA THR A 500 31.69 -34.45 -0.43
C THR A 500 32.30 -33.76 0.81
N PRO A 501 33.44 -34.27 1.33
CA PRO A 501 34.08 -33.68 2.50
C PRO A 501 34.61 -32.28 2.20
N ILE A 502 34.59 -31.41 3.20
CA ILE A 502 35.11 -30.04 3.09
C ILE A 502 36.56 -30.04 3.59
N THR A 503 37.51 -30.05 2.66
CA THR A 503 38.94 -29.97 3.01
C THR A 503 39.40 -28.53 3.23
N ASN A 504 38.90 -27.57 2.46
CA ASN A 504 39.25 -26.16 2.57
C ASN A 504 37.98 -25.33 2.65
N PRO A 505 37.43 -25.08 3.85
CA PRO A 505 36.19 -24.34 3.97
C PRO A 505 36.38 -22.87 3.58
N ASP A 506 35.43 -22.32 2.83
CA ASP A 506 35.31 -20.88 2.59
C ASP A 506 35.26 -20.09 3.91
N LEU A 507 36.32 -19.33 4.15
CA LEU A 507 36.55 -18.52 5.34
C LEU A 507 35.42 -17.50 5.58
N THR A 508 35.00 -16.81 4.52
CA THR A 508 34.00 -15.73 4.63
C THR A 508 32.65 -16.28 5.06
N THR A 509 32.28 -17.43 4.50
CA THR A 509 31.06 -18.13 4.88
C THR A 509 31.15 -18.66 6.31
N LEU A 510 32.27 -19.27 6.72
CA LEU A 510 32.44 -19.75 8.10
C LEU A 510 32.34 -18.62 9.13
N GLN A 511 33.03 -17.49 8.90
CA GLN A 511 32.97 -16.32 9.78
C GLN A 511 31.53 -15.85 9.98
N LYS A 512 30.79 -15.72 8.88
CA LYS A 512 29.36 -15.36 8.90
C LYS A 512 28.50 -16.36 9.69
N ILE A 513 28.73 -17.66 9.50
CA ILE A 513 27.99 -18.69 10.24
C ILE A 513 28.28 -18.58 11.74
N ILE A 514 29.56 -18.43 12.11
CA ILE A 514 30.00 -18.32 13.51
C ILE A 514 29.37 -17.09 14.18
N GLU A 515 29.35 -15.94 13.51
CA GLU A 515 28.73 -14.71 14.01
C GLU A 515 27.22 -14.88 14.28
N MET A 516 26.51 -15.64 13.44
CA MET A 516 25.08 -15.92 13.59
C MET A 516 24.73 -16.87 14.75
N ILE A 517 25.70 -17.58 15.32
CA ILE A 517 25.46 -18.54 16.40
C ILE A 517 25.25 -17.80 17.71
N THR A 518 24.17 -18.14 18.42
CA THR A 518 23.86 -17.64 19.76
C THR A 518 23.83 -18.78 20.77
N TYR A 519 24.45 -18.57 21.93
CA TYR A 519 24.51 -19.55 23.00
C TYR A 519 23.82 -18.99 24.25
N LYS A 520 22.71 -19.63 24.64
CA LYS A 520 21.84 -19.20 25.75
C LYS A 520 21.81 -20.17 26.93
N LYS A 521 22.42 -21.35 26.81
CA LYS A 521 22.46 -22.35 27.88
C LYS A 521 23.51 -21.98 28.94
N GLN A 522 23.52 -22.72 30.05
CA GLN A 522 24.63 -22.66 31.00
C GLN A 522 25.92 -23.17 30.34
N ALA A 523 27.09 -22.67 30.77
CA ALA A 523 28.37 -23.14 30.26
C ALA A 523 28.59 -24.61 30.63
N PHE A 524 28.91 -25.45 29.65
CA PHE A 524 29.34 -26.83 29.89
C PHE A 524 30.80 -26.86 30.38
N GLU A 525 31.21 -27.99 30.96
CA GLU A 525 32.51 -28.13 31.63
C GLU A 525 33.68 -27.83 30.71
N GLU A 526 33.69 -28.36 29.49
CA GLU A 526 34.76 -28.13 28.51
C GLU A 526 34.84 -26.67 28.06
N LEU A 527 33.72 -25.94 28.03
CA LEU A 527 33.71 -24.49 27.73
C LEU A 527 34.31 -23.67 28.88
N ALA A 528 34.07 -24.10 30.12
CA ALA A 528 34.68 -23.49 31.29
C ALA A 528 36.19 -23.76 31.34
N LYS A 529 36.63 -25.00 31.07
CA LYS A 529 38.04 -25.36 30.92
C LYS A 529 38.72 -24.56 29.81
N PHE A 530 38.07 -24.46 28.65
CA PHE A 530 38.55 -23.66 27.53
C PHE A 530 38.79 -22.20 27.90
N ARG A 531 37.87 -21.58 28.66
CA ARG A 531 38.05 -20.21 29.16
C ARG A 531 39.28 -20.09 30.05
N MET A 532 39.49 -21.03 30.96
CA MET A 532 40.59 -20.97 31.92
C MET A 532 41.95 -21.21 31.26
N GLU A 533 42.04 -22.22 30.39
CA GLU A 533 43.32 -22.66 29.80
C GLU A 533 43.73 -21.81 28.58
N CYS A 534 42.78 -21.46 27.71
CA CYS A 534 43.08 -20.77 26.45
C CYS A 534 43.05 -19.25 26.59
N LEU A 535 42.23 -18.70 27.50
CA LEU A 535 42.04 -17.25 27.62
C LEU A 535 42.68 -16.66 28.89
N GLY A 536 43.40 -17.45 29.68
CA GLY A 536 44.03 -17.00 30.92
C GLY A 536 45.09 -15.91 30.73
N SER A 537 45.65 -15.75 29.53
CA SER A 537 46.59 -14.67 29.22
C SER A 537 45.93 -13.31 28.94
N LEU A 538 44.59 -13.26 28.79
CA LEU A 538 43.88 -12.00 28.59
C LEU A 538 43.68 -11.28 29.93
N SER A 539 43.62 -9.95 29.88
CA SER A 539 43.35 -9.16 31.09
C SER A 539 41.97 -9.50 31.67
N ILE A 540 41.85 -9.42 33.00
CA ILE A 540 40.57 -9.61 33.71
C ILE A 540 39.49 -8.66 33.17
N SER A 541 39.88 -7.43 32.83
CA SER A 541 38.98 -6.44 32.22
C SER A 541 38.45 -6.90 30.86
N ALA A 542 39.31 -7.47 30.00
CA ALA A 542 38.87 -8.00 28.71
C ALA A 542 37.92 -9.19 28.91
N LEU A 543 38.26 -10.11 29.82
CA LEU A 543 37.45 -11.28 30.15
C LEU A 543 36.07 -10.94 30.74
N ALA A 544 35.95 -9.82 31.47
CA ALA A 544 34.68 -9.38 32.05
C ALA A 544 33.64 -9.01 30.98
N HIS A 545 34.08 -8.58 29.79
CA HIS A 545 33.19 -8.21 28.68
C HIS A 545 32.81 -9.37 27.76
N PHE A 546 33.32 -10.59 28.00
CA PHE A 546 32.95 -11.75 27.18
C PHE A 546 31.56 -12.26 27.54
N SER A 547 30.64 -12.14 26.59
CA SER A 547 29.39 -12.90 26.64
C SER A 547 29.69 -14.40 26.45
N LEU A 548 28.83 -15.24 27.03
CA LEU A 548 28.94 -16.68 26.86
C LEU A 548 28.81 -17.12 25.39
N THR A 549 28.06 -16.35 24.60
CA THR A 549 27.99 -16.53 23.13
C THR A 549 29.35 -16.30 22.46
N LYS A 550 30.07 -15.21 22.79
CA LYS A 550 31.41 -15.00 22.23
C LYS A 550 32.39 -16.08 22.65
N LEU A 551 32.32 -16.53 23.90
CA LEU A 551 33.15 -17.64 24.38
C LEU A 551 32.88 -18.94 23.59
N PHE A 552 31.61 -19.25 23.35
CA PHE A 552 31.22 -20.41 22.55
C PHE A 552 31.62 -20.27 21.07
N GLN A 553 31.50 -19.08 20.47
CA GLN A 553 31.98 -18.81 19.12
C GLN A 553 33.49 -19.04 18.99
N LEU A 554 34.29 -18.58 19.96
CA LEU A 554 35.73 -18.83 20.02
C LEU A 554 36.07 -20.32 20.20
N TYR A 555 35.29 -21.02 21.02
CA TYR A 555 35.39 -22.47 21.16
C TYR A 555 35.15 -23.17 19.81
N LEU A 556 34.12 -22.79 19.06
CA LEU A 556 33.88 -23.34 17.71
C LEU A 556 34.99 -22.99 16.71
N CYS A 557 35.56 -21.78 16.79
CA CYS A 557 36.70 -21.38 15.98
C CYS A 557 37.88 -22.34 16.20
N ALA A 558 38.21 -22.64 17.46
CA ALA A 558 39.37 -23.49 17.81
C ALA A 558 39.32 -24.89 17.18
N TYR A 559 38.13 -25.47 16.99
CA TYR A 559 37.95 -26.80 16.39
C TYR A 559 37.78 -26.78 14.86
N GLN A 560 37.94 -25.64 14.18
CA GLN A 560 37.95 -25.60 12.72
C GLN A 560 39.24 -26.19 12.14
N CYS A 561 39.27 -26.38 10.81
CA CYS A 561 40.45 -26.87 10.12
C CYS A 561 41.70 -26.01 10.39
N LYS A 562 42.88 -26.68 10.45
CA LYS A 562 44.18 -26.10 10.87
C LYS A 562 44.56 -24.79 10.17
N HIS A 563 44.14 -24.61 8.91
CA HIS A 563 44.50 -23.45 8.09
C HIS A 563 43.48 -22.29 8.15
N VAL A 564 42.28 -22.47 8.72
CA VAL A 564 41.25 -21.40 8.81
C VAL A 564 40.96 -20.94 10.23
N TRP A 565 41.21 -21.77 11.24
CA TRP A 565 40.74 -21.49 12.60
C TRP A 565 41.27 -20.16 13.17
N LYS A 566 42.52 -19.79 12.85
CA LYS A 566 43.17 -18.54 13.27
C LYS A 566 42.48 -17.31 12.68
N ASP A 567 41.97 -17.42 11.46
CA ASP A 567 41.29 -16.30 10.78
C ASP A 567 39.80 -16.21 11.19
N CYS A 568 39.16 -17.35 11.45
CA CYS A 568 37.86 -17.37 12.14
C CYS A 568 37.97 -16.77 13.55
N TRP A 569 39.06 -17.08 14.27
CA TRP A 569 39.34 -16.52 15.59
C TRP A 569 39.45 -15.00 15.54
N ARG A 570 40.34 -14.47 14.68
CA ARG A 570 40.59 -13.03 14.55
C ARG A 570 39.34 -12.22 14.19
N HIS A 571 38.38 -12.84 13.49
CA HIS A 571 37.10 -12.23 13.19
C HIS A 571 36.25 -11.99 14.45
N VAL A 572 36.24 -12.94 15.40
CA VAL A 572 35.50 -12.83 16.66
C VAL A 572 36.27 -12.02 17.71
N LEU A 573 37.58 -12.24 17.79
CA LEU A 573 38.49 -11.56 18.70
C LEU A 573 39.81 -11.23 17.97
N PRO A 574 40.10 -9.96 17.64
CA PRO A 574 41.27 -9.58 16.85
C PRO A 574 42.61 -9.81 17.56
N VAL A 575 42.60 -10.20 18.83
CA VAL A 575 43.79 -10.52 19.62
C VAL A 575 44.05 -12.01 19.58
N LEU A 576 45.22 -12.39 19.06
CA LEU A 576 45.70 -13.77 19.01
C LEU A 576 47.22 -13.78 19.19
N SER A 577 47.68 -13.92 20.43
CA SER A 577 49.11 -13.97 20.76
C SER A 577 49.69 -15.37 20.55
N PHE A 578 51.01 -15.48 20.41
CA PHE A 578 51.67 -16.78 20.22
C PHE A 578 51.43 -17.78 21.38
N PRO A 579 51.54 -17.39 22.67
CA PRO A 579 51.24 -18.31 23.78
C PRO A 579 49.79 -18.81 23.74
N MET A 580 48.86 -17.95 23.36
CA MET A 580 47.45 -18.30 23.23
C MET A 580 47.22 -19.29 22.09
N ILE A 581 47.92 -19.14 20.96
CA ILE A 581 47.90 -20.13 19.88
C ILE A 581 48.35 -21.50 20.39
N GLN A 582 49.46 -21.56 21.13
CA GLN A 582 49.96 -22.82 21.70
C GLN A 582 48.97 -23.44 22.68
N ASN A 583 48.38 -22.64 23.57
CA ASN A 583 47.39 -23.12 24.53
C ASN A 583 46.14 -23.66 23.82
N ILE A 584 45.66 -23.00 22.77
CA ILE A 584 44.50 -23.46 21.99
C ILE A 584 44.84 -24.76 21.25
N GLU A 585 46.00 -24.84 20.59
CA GLU A 585 46.43 -26.06 19.88
C GLU A 585 46.61 -27.25 20.84
N LEU A 586 47.18 -27.02 22.03
CA LEU A 586 47.27 -28.02 23.10
C LEU A 586 45.90 -28.42 23.65
N PHE A 587 45.01 -27.45 23.88
CA PHE A 587 43.67 -27.71 24.38
C PHE A 587 42.87 -28.58 23.41
N VAL A 588 42.86 -28.25 22.11
CA VAL A 588 42.15 -29.00 21.07
C VAL A 588 42.73 -30.40 20.89
N LEU A 589 44.04 -30.57 21.08
CA LEU A 589 44.68 -31.87 21.05
C LEU A 589 44.26 -32.77 22.22
N ASN A 590 44.11 -32.19 23.42
CA ASN A 590 43.84 -32.93 24.65
C ASN A 590 42.35 -33.11 24.96
N ASN A 591 41.48 -32.24 24.41
CA ASN A 591 40.05 -32.23 24.71
C ASN A 591 39.26 -32.45 23.41
N PRO A 592 38.56 -33.59 23.24
CA PRO A 592 37.67 -33.75 22.10
C PRO A 592 36.53 -32.72 22.16
N ILE A 593 35.99 -32.37 20.99
CA ILE A 593 34.86 -31.44 20.92
C ILE A 593 33.62 -32.07 21.57
N ASN A 594 32.92 -31.31 22.41
CA ASN A 594 31.63 -31.74 22.96
C ASN A 594 30.54 -31.63 21.88
N GLY A 595 30.46 -32.65 21.03
CA GLY A 595 29.61 -32.64 19.85
C GLY A 595 28.11 -32.51 20.15
N ASP A 596 27.63 -33.06 21.28
CA ASP A 596 26.22 -32.99 21.67
C ASP A 596 25.78 -31.57 22.03
N GLU A 597 26.59 -30.82 22.78
CA GLU A 597 26.28 -29.42 23.09
C GLU A 597 26.43 -28.52 21.87
N VAL A 598 27.42 -28.78 21.01
CA VAL A 598 27.57 -28.08 19.73
C VAL A 598 26.34 -28.30 18.86
N TYR A 599 25.98 -29.57 18.62
CA TYR A 599 24.80 -29.95 17.87
C TYR A 599 23.52 -29.32 18.42
N SER A 600 23.31 -29.43 19.74
CA SER A 600 22.12 -28.90 20.40
C SER A 600 22.02 -27.38 20.22
N THR A 601 23.15 -26.67 20.31
CA THR A 601 23.19 -25.22 20.11
C THR A 601 22.89 -24.82 18.66
N LEU A 602 23.49 -25.50 17.67
CA LEU A 602 23.35 -25.14 16.27
C LEU A 602 21.90 -25.29 15.77
N TYR A 603 21.21 -26.35 16.17
CA TYR A 603 19.90 -26.69 15.62
C TYR A 603 18.70 -26.29 16.50
N TYR A 604 18.80 -26.28 17.83
CA TYR A 604 17.62 -26.05 18.70
C TYR A 604 17.47 -24.61 19.22
N ASN A 605 18.54 -23.83 19.32
CA ASN A 605 18.46 -22.47 19.90
C ASN A 605 17.79 -21.41 19.00
N GLY A 606 17.35 -21.77 17.78
CA GLY A 606 16.70 -20.87 16.83
C GLY A 606 15.21 -21.15 16.54
N MET A 607 14.58 -22.11 17.22
CA MET A 607 13.18 -22.52 16.99
C MET A 607 12.19 -21.94 18.01
N LYS A 608 12.54 -20.87 18.72
CA LYS A 608 11.62 -20.16 19.62
C LYS A 608 11.32 -18.76 19.13
#